data_AF-A0A2D5XCM9-F1
#
_entry.id   AF-A0A2D5XCM9-F1
#
_cell.length_a   1.000
_cell.length_b   1.000
_cell.length_c   1.000
_cell.angle_alpha   90.00
_cell.angle_beta   90.00
_cell.angle_gamma   90.00
#
_symmetry.space_group_name_H-M   'P 1'
#
loop_
_entity.id
_entity.type
_entity.pdbx_description
1 polymer ?
#
loop_
_entity_poly.entity_id
_entity_poly.type
_entity_poly.pdbx_seq_one_letter_code
_entity_poly.pdbx_strand_id
1 'polypeptide(L)'
;MGFIRIKKINGKEYAYLVENRWYKRGFKSKGKGSRQKVGKYLGRVYFFEKTNDADFLNFKKIDNFEEYIINNNQDDIINDLVRWEMFKHNIDATEFNVNFNNKKIMKGNKEVSLRLNEGFLNSYTLRRLFNLKKEDSYYLAKCFVEAGVKVPKEVFVGLFSE
;
A
#
# COMPACT_ATOMS: atom_id res chain seq x y z
N MET A 1 -4.31 -1.43 16.00
CA MET A 1 -4.07 -1.83 14.58
C MET A 1 -5.30 -1.45 13.77
N GLY A 2 -5.14 -0.58 12.78
CA GLY A 2 -6.20 -0.29 11.82
C GLY A 2 -6.15 -1.27 10.65
N PHE A 3 -7.27 -1.48 9.97
CA PHE A 3 -7.37 -2.23 8.73
C PHE A 3 -8.24 -1.47 7.74
N ILE A 4 -8.10 -1.78 6.45
CA ILE A 4 -8.87 -1.15 5.39
C ILE A 4 -10.16 -1.93 5.19
N ARG A 5 -11.29 -1.24 5.21
CA ARG A 5 -12.62 -1.79 4.92
C ARG A 5 -13.20 -1.11 3.69
N ILE A 6 -13.74 -1.90 2.76
CA ILE A 6 -14.52 -1.39 1.63
C ILE A 6 -15.98 -1.24 2.05
N LYS A 7 -16.61 -0.14 1.63
CA LYS A 7 -18.06 0.05 1.68
C LYS A 7 -18.58 0.38 0.29
N LYS A 8 -19.68 -0.27 -0.11
CA LYS A 8 -20.38 0.02 -1.36
C LYS A 8 -21.48 1.06 -1.10
N ILE A 9 -21.46 2.16 -1.85
CA ILE A 9 -22.44 3.26 -1.77
C ILE A 9 -22.82 3.61 -3.21
N ASN A 10 -24.12 3.53 -3.55
CA ASN A 10 -24.64 3.81 -4.89
C ASN A 10 -23.86 3.09 -6.00
N GLY A 11 -23.60 1.79 -5.82
CA GLY A 11 -22.87 0.96 -6.79
C GLY A 11 -21.35 1.15 -6.80
N LYS A 12 -20.81 2.16 -6.11
CA LYS A 12 -19.38 2.48 -6.09
C LYS A 12 -18.72 2.03 -4.79
N GLU A 13 -17.46 1.60 -4.88
CA GLU A 13 -16.68 1.13 -3.73
C GLU A 13 -15.79 2.23 -3.16
N TYR A 14 -15.70 2.26 -1.84
CA TYR A 14 -14.99 3.29 -1.08
C TYR A 14 -14.19 2.66 0.06
N ALA A 15 -12.94 3.07 0.19
CA ALA A 15 -12.04 2.54 1.22
C ALA A 15 -12.07 3.42 2.47
N TYR A 16 -12.08 2.77 3.63
CA TYR A 16 -12.03 3.41 4.93
C TYR A 16 -10.99 2.72 5.81
N LEU A 17 -10.18 3.51 6.51
CA LEU A 17 -9.37 3.02 7.62
C LEU A 17 -10.28 2.84 8.83
N VAL A 18 -10.29 1.62 9.37
CA VAL A 18 -11.14 1.24 10.50
C VAL A 18 -10.28 0.64 11.61
N GLU A 19 -10.62 0.96 12.85
CA GLU A 19 -9.95 0.43 14.03
C GLU A 19 -10.95 -0.30 14.94
N ASN A 20 -10.51 -1.39 15.53
CA ASN A 20 -11.28 -2.08 16.57
C ASN A 20 -11.08 -1.37 17.93
N ARG A 21 -12.18 -1.06 18.61
CA ARG A 21 -12.21 -0.58 19.99
C ARG A 21 -12.95 -1.56 20.87
N TRP A 22 -12.36 -1.87 22.01
CA TRP A 22 -12.96 -2.77 23.01
C TRP A 22 -13.52 -1.94 24.16
N TYR A 23 -14.81 -2.10 24.44
CA TYR A 23 -15.48 -1.42 25.55
C TYR A 23 -15.76 -2.38 26.70
N LYS A 24 -15.35 -1.97 27.90
CA LYS A 24 -15.70 -2.65 29.16
C LYS A 24 -17.17 -2.38 29.50
N ARG A 25 -17.79 -3.30 30.26
CA ARG A 25 -19.19 -3.19 30.70
C ARG A 25 -19.38 -1.90 31.52
N GLY A 26 -20.42 -1.12 31.20
CA GLY A 26 -20.76 0.11 31.93
C GLY A 26 -20.15 1.41 31.39
N PHE A 27 -19.38 1.38 30.30
CA PHE A 27 -18.79 2.61 29.75
C PHE A 27 -19.83 3.45 28.98
N LYS A 28 -20.27 4.58 29.56
CA LYS A 28 -21.06 5.65 28.91
C LYS A 28 -22.16 5.14 27.96
N SER A 29 -23.09 4.33 28.50
CA SER A 29 -24.25 3.79 27.76
C SER A 29 -23.93 2.80 26.63
N LYS A 30 -22.66 2.38 26.49
CA LYS A 30 -22.25 1.36 25.52
C LYS A 30 -22.12 0.01 26.23
N GLY A 31 -22.86 -0.99 25.74
CA GLY A 31 -22.75 -2.37 26.21
C GLY A 31 -21.33 -2.93 26.02
N LYS A 32 -21.05 -4.05 26.68
CA LYS A 32 -19.76 -4.77 26.55
C LYS A 32 -19.58 -5.25 25.10
N GLY A 33 -18.38 -5.11 24.55
CA GLY A 33 -18.02 -5.73 23.27
C GLY A 33 -17.04 -4.94 22.41
N SER A 34 -16.67 -5.54 21.28
CA SER A 34 -15.90 -4.87 20.24
C SER A 34 -16.81 -3.98 19.40
N ARG A 35 -16.28 -2.81 19.03
CA ARG A 35 -16.91 -1.86 18.12
C ARG A 35 -15.86 -1.39 17.13
N GLN A 36 -16.27 -1.20 15.88
CA GLN A 36 -15.41 -0.61 14.86
C GLN A 36 -15.61 0.90 14.84
N LYS A 37 -14.52 1.65 14.86
CA LYS A 37 -14.51 3.09 14.64
C LYS A 37 -13.86 3.37 13.30
N VAL A 38 -14.56 4.09 12.42
CA VAL A 38 -13.96 4.63 11.20
C VAL A 38 -12.99 5.74 11.59
N GLY A 39 -11.72 5.57 11.24
CA GLY A 39 -10.66 6.55 11.48
C GLY A 39 -10.53 7.56 10.35
N LYS A 40 -10.47 7.09 9.09
CA LYS A 40 -10.20 7.95 7.93
C LYS A 40 -10.90 7.41 6.67
N TYR A 41 -11.40 8.30 5.82
CA TYR A 41 -11.76 7.97 4.44
C TYR A 41 -10.51 7.97 3.55
N LEU A 42 -10.31 6.89 2.78
CA LEU A 42 -9.12 6.68 1.95
C LEU A 42 -9.35 6.90 0.46
N GLY A 43 -10.58 7.20 0.05
CA GLY A 43 -10.90 7.48 -1.35
C GLY A 43 -11.81 6.42 -1.98
N ARG A 44 -12.19 6.69 -3.24
CA ARG A 44 -12.90 5.71 -4.09
C ARG A 44 -11.92 4.61 -4.48
N VAL A 45 -12.40 3.37 -4.46
CA VAL A 45 -11.62 2.20 -4.88
C VAL A 45 -11.74 2.01 -6.38
N TYR A 46 -10.60 1.82 -7.03
CA TYR A 46 -10.48 1.36 -8.41
C TYR A 46 -9.80 0.01 -8.40
N PHE A 47 -10.35 -0.94 -9.16
CA PHE A 47 -9.85 -2.30 -9.26
C PHE A 47 -9.13 -2.49 -10.58
N PHE A 48 -7.97 -3.13 -10.54
CA PHE A 48 -7.16 -3.44 -11.71
C PHE A 48 -6.77 -4.90 -11.67
N GLU A 49 -7.00 -5.61 -12.76
CA GLU A 49 -6.50 -6.95 -12.94
C GLU A 49 -5.02 -6.91 -13.35
N LYS A 50 -4.29 -7.98 -13.06
CA LYS A 50 -2.90 -8.09 -13.47
C LYS A 50 -2.86 -8.43 -14.95
N THR A 51 -2.25 -7.57 -15.76
CA THR A 51 -2.21 -7.71 -17.21
C THR A 51 -0.83 -8.16 -17.71
N ASN A 52 0.23 -7.89 -16.95
CA ASN A 52 1.60 -8.21 -17.32
C ASN A 52 2.30 -8.96 -16.19
N ASP A 53 3.18 -9.89 -16.57
CA ASP A 53 4.05 -10.60 -15.63
C ASP A 53 5.53 -10.29 -15.78
N ALA A 54 5.84 -9.12 -16.33
CA ALA A 54 7.19 -8.61 -16.41
C ALA A 54 7.89 -8.71 -15.05
N ASP A 55 9.10 -9.23 -15.09
CA ASP A 55 9.97 -9.32 -13.94
C ASP A 55 10.54 -7.94 -13.57
N PHE A 56 10.84 -7.73 -12.29
CA PHE A 56 11.30 -6.44 -11.77
C PHE A 56 12.65 -6.04 -12.38
N LEU A 57 13.58 -6.98 -12.49
CA LEU A 57 14.91 -6.73 -13.05
C LEU A 57 14.81 -6.30 -14.52
N ASN A 58 13.97 -6.97 -15.30
CA ASN A 58 13.72 -6.62 -16.70
C ASN A 58 13.04 -5.25 -16.85
N PHE A 59 12.09 -4.94 -15.96
CA PHE A 59 11.41 -3.65 -15.95
C PHE A 59 12.37 -2.49 -15.68
N LYS A 60 13.29 -2.67 -14.73
CA LYS A 60 14.29 -1.66 -14.37
C LYS A 60 15.60 -1.73 -15.16
N LYS A 61 15.79 -2.77 -15.98
CA LYS A 61 17.03 -3.05 -16.70
C LYS A 61 18.22 -3.10 -15.74
N ILE A 62 18.05 -3.87 -14.66
CA ILE A 62 19.08 -4.05 -13.64
C ILE A 62 19.93 -5.26 -14.05
N ASP A 63 21.21 -5.02 -14.33
CA ASP A 63 22.17 -6.08 -14.67
C ASP A 63 22.75 -6.72 -13.40
N ASN A 64 23.04 -5.91 -12.37
CA ASN A 64 23.57 -6.36 -11.08
C ASN A 64 22.69 -5.89 -9.92
N PHE A 65 22.15 -6.87 -9.18
CA PHE A 65 21.22 -6.64 -8.09
C PHE A 65 21.89 -6.04 -6.83
N GLU A 66 23.09 -6.50 -6.47
CA GLU A 66 23.79 -6.02 -5.27
C GLU A 66 24.16 -4.54 -5.42
N GLU A 67 24.65 -4.19 -6.60
CA GLU A 67 24.97 -2.81 -6.96
C GLU A 67 23.74 -1.91 -6.92
N TYR A 68 22.58 -2.41 -7.37
CA TYR A 68 21.32 -1.68 -7.28
C TYR A 68 20.92 -1.37 -5.83
N ILE A 69 21.04 -2.34 -4.92
CA ILE A 69 20.70 -2.13 -3.50
C ILE A 69 21.66 -1.12 -2.84
N ILE A 70 22.96 -1.22 -3.11
CA ILE A 70 23.97 -0.32 -2.52
C ILE A 70 23.80 1.12 -3.02
N ASN A 71 23.49 1.29 -4.31
CA ASN A 71 23.42 2.60 -4.94
C ASN A 71 22.09 3.34 -4.70
N ASN A 72 21.04 2.65 -4.24
CA ASN A 72 19.71 3.24 -4.05
C ASN A 72 19.32 3.28 -2.58
N ASN A 73 18.67 4.36 -2.17
CA ASN A 73 18.08 4.42 -0.85
C ASN A 73 16.77 3.61 -0.80
N GLN A 74 16.30 3.32 0.42
CA GLN A 74 15.06 2.58 0.66
C GLN A 74 13.84 3.21 -0.02
N ASP A 75 13.73 4.54 0.00
CA ASP A 75 12.58 5.26 -0.56
C ASP A 75 12.54 5.11 -2.10
N ASP A 76 13.68 5.16 -2.76
CA ASP A 76 13.84 4.98 -4.21
C ASP A 76 13.49 3.55 -4.62
N ILE A 77 13.94 2.56 -3.85
CA ILE A 77 13.57 1.17 -4.09
C ILE A 77 12.05 0.98 -3.94
N ILE A 78 11.42 1.58 -2.91
CA ILE A 78 9.97 1.52 -2.72
C ILE A 78 9.23 2.24 -3.86
N ASN A 79 9.70 3.42 -4.29
CA ASN A 79 9.15 4.15 -5.43
C ASN A 79 9.12 3.26 -6.68
N ASP A 80 10.21 2.54 -6.90
CA ASP A 80 10.42 1.69 -8.06
C ASP A 80 9.55 0.43 -8.03
N LEU A 81 9.39 -0.20 -6.86
CA LEU A 81 8.46 -1.31 -6.66
C LEU A 81 7.02 -0.89 -6.90
N VAL A 82 6.61 0.29 -6.40
CA VAL A 82 5.26 0.82 -6.62
C VAL A 82 5.01 1.08 -8.11
N ARG A 83 5.98 1.69 -8.81
CA ARG A 83 5.88 1.94 -10.26
C ARG A 83 5.82 0.64 -11.06
N TRP A 84 6.62 -0.35 -10.68
CA TRP A 84 6.59 -1.67 -11.29
C TRP A 84 5.23 -2.35 -11.12
N GLU A 85 4.65 -2.30 -9.92
CA GLU A 85 3.32 -2.88 -9.68
C GLU A 85 2.24 -2.16 -10.50
N MET A 86 2.27 -0.82 -10.57
CA MET A 86 1.37 -0.06 -11.44
C MET A 86 1.50 -0.46 -12.90
N PHE A 87 2.72 -0.68 -13.39
CA PHE A 87 2.98 -1.15 -14.74
C PHE A 87 2.40 -2.56 -14.99
N LYS A 88 2.54 -3.48 -14.03
CA LYS A 88 1.99 -4.85 -14.12
C LYS A 88 0.46 -4.89 -14.24
N HIS A 89 -0.19 -3.87 -13.69
CA HIS A 89 -1.64 -3.68 -13.73
C HIS A 89 -2.10 -2.73 -14.85
N ASN A 90 -1.20 -2.31 -15.74
CA ASN A 90 -1.46 -1.36 -16.83
C ASN A 90 -2.19 -0.08 -16.36
N ILE A 91 -1.78 0.44 -15.21
CA ILE A 91 -2.37 1.64 -14.62
C ILE A 91 -1.74 2.87 -15.28
N ASP A 92 -2.58 3.65 -15.93
CA ASP A 92 -2.15 4.89 -16.58
C ASP A 92 -1.75 5.93 -15.54
N ALA A 93 -0.48 6.33 -15.57
CA ALA A 93 0.08 7.35 -14.68
C ALA A 93 -0.49 8.76 -14.94
N THR A 94 -1.06 9.00 -16.14
CA THR A 94 -1.73 10.27 -16.46
C THR A 94 -3.10 10.36 -15.79
N GLU A 95 -3.80 9.23 -15.63
CA GLU A 95 -5.08 9.15 -14.94
C GLU A 95 -4.92 9.02 -13.42
N PHE A 96 -3.96 8.21 -12.97
CA PHE A 96 -3.69 7.92 -11.57
C PHE A 96 -2.28 8.37 -11.19
N ASN A 97 -2.19 9.57 -10.63
CA ASN A 97 -0.92 10.15 -10.21
C ASN A 97 -0.56 9.70 -8.78
N VAL A 98 0.58 9.03 -8.63
CA VAL A 98 1.16 8.71 -7.31
C VAL A 98 2.18 9.78 -6.94
N ASN A 99 1.81 10.60 -5.95
CA ASN A 99 2.71 11.59 -5.38
C ASN A 99 3.44 10.96 -4.17
N PHE A 100 4.70 10.57 -4.37
CA PHE A 100 5.53 9.94 -3.36
C PHE A 100 5.92 10.90 -2.22
N ASN A 101 6.17 12.18 -2.52
CA ASN A 101 6.49 13.20 -1.52
C ASN A 101 5.36 13.36 -0.48
N ASN A 102 4.12 13.45 -0.97
CA ASN A 102 2.93 13.59 -0.13
C ASN A 102 2.33 12.25 0.29
N LYS A 103 2.86 11.14 -0.24
CA LYS A 103 2.41 9.76 -0.01
C LYS A 103 0.90 9.65 -0.27
N LYS A 104 0.46 10.08 -1.47
CA LYS A 104 -0.96 10.12 -1.90
C LYS A 104 -1.12 9.62 -3.32
N ILE A 105 -2.32 9.13 -3.61
CA ILE A 105 -2.73 8.74 -4.97
C ILE A 105 -3.93 9.57 -5.37
N MET A 106 -3.82 10.22 -6.51
CA MET A 106 -4.77 11.19 -6.99
C MET A 106 -5.32 10.77 -8.35
N LYS A 107 -6.63 10.92 -8.53
CA LYS A 107 -7.27 10.92 -9.85
C LYS A 107 -7.90 12.28 -10.06
N GLY A 108 -7.28 13.11 -10.90
CA GLY A 108 -7.52 14.55 -10.92
C GLY A 108 -7.29 15.14 -9.51
N ASN A 109 -8.30 15.83 -8.96
CA ASN A 109 -8.20 16.49 -7.64
C ASN A 109 -8.68 15.64 -6.46
N LYS A 110 -8.98 14.34 -6.67
CA LYS A 110 -9.54 13.47 -5.63
C LYS A 110 -8.54 12.40 -5.22
N GLU A 111 -8.39 12.20 -3.92
CA GLU A 111 -7.64 11.08 -3.36
C GLU A 111 -8.41 9.77 -3.60
N VAL A 112 -7.69 8.74 -4.05
CA VAL A 112 -8.25 7.44 -4.43
C VAL A 112 -7.44 6.29 -3.85
N SER A 113 -8.05 5.10 -3.84
CA SER A 113 -7.39 3.85 -3.50
C SER A 113 -7.35 2.94 -4.72
N LEU A 114 -6.19 2.36 -5.01
CA LEU A 114 -6.03 1.34 -6.05
C LEU A 114 -6.01 -0.01 -5.35
N ARG A 115 -6.91 -0.92 -5.75
CA ARG A 115 -6.89 -2.30 -5.28
C ARG A 115 -5.97 -3.09 -6.21
N LEU A 116 -4.83 -3.52 -5.67
CA LEU A 116 -3.78 -4.26 -6.37
C LEU A 116 -3.55 -5.56 -5.62
N ASN A 117 -3.49 -6.69 -6.34
CA ASN A 117 -3.37 -8.01 -5.74
C ASN A 117 -4.38 -8.21 -4.57
N GLU A 118 -3.87 -8.49 -3.36
CA GLU A 118 -4.66 -8.68 -2.13
C GLU A 118 -4.81 -7.40 -1.29
N GLY A 119 -4.14 -6.31 -1.68
CA GLY A 119 -4.01 -5.09 -0.91
C GLY A 119 -4.62 -3.85 -1.55
N PHE A 120 -4.33 -2.71 -0.93
CA PHE A 120 -4.77 -1.40 -1.38
C PHE A 120 -3.63 -0.41 -1.35
N LEU A 121 -3.20 0.05 -2.51
CA LEU A 121 -2.30 1.18 -2.63
C LEU A 121 -3.11 2.47 -2.41
N ASN A 122 -2.80 3.21 -1.35
CA ASN A 122 -3.42 4.49 -1.00
C ASN A 122 -2.52 5.28 -0.04
N SER A 123 -2.99 6.44 0.43
CA SER A 123 -2.16 7.28 1.30
C SER A 123 -1.77 6.64 2.63
N TYR A 124 -2.61 5.76 3.18
CA TYR A 124 -2.30 5.09 4.45
C TYR A 124 -1.21 4.03 4.26
N THR A 125 -1.32 3.20 3.23
CA THR A 125 -0.34 2.14 2.96
C THR A 125 0.98 2.69 2.43
N LEU A 126 0.95 3.72 1.57
CA LEU A 126 2.16 4.44 1.16
C LEU A 126 2.89 5.03 2.37
N ARG A 127 2.17 5.72 3.28
CA ARG A 127 2.81 6.25 4.50
C ARG A 127 3.49 5.18 5.34
N ARG A 128 2.90 3.98 5.40
CA ARG A 128 3.50 2.87 6.14
C ARG A 128 4.73 2.34 5.44
N LEU A 129 4.72 2.17 4.12
CA LEU A 129 5.88 1.76 3.33
C LEU A 129 7.06 2.74 3.49
N PHE A 130 6.84 4.03 3.31
CA PHE A 130 7.93 5.03 3.39
C PHE A 130 8.34 5.39 4.83
N ASN A 131 7.71 4.81 5.85
CA ASN A 131 8.08 5.02 7.25
C ASN A 131 8.55 3.70 7.89
N LEU A 132 8.92 2.71 7.08
CA LEU A 132 9.39 1.42 7.54
C LEU A 132 10.74 1.58 8.25
N LYS A 133 10.83 1.03 9.45
CA LYS A 133 12.09 0.84 10.17
C LYS A 133 12.62 -0.56 9.85
N LYS A 134 13.95 -0.68 9.68
CA LYS A 134 14.62 -1.95 9.32
C LYS A 134 14.48 -3.05 10.38
N GLU A 135 14.19 -2.69 11.63
CA GLU A 135 14.17 -3.58 12.79
C GLU A 135 13.05 -4.64 12.81
N ASP A 136 11.98 -4.52 12.01
CA ASP A 136 10.84 -5.45 12.01
C ASP A 136 10.48 -5.95 10.61
N SER A 137 11.16 -7.02 10.18
CA SER A 137 10.99 -7.66 8.87
C SER A 137 9.56 -8.18 8.64
N TYR A 138 8.88 -8.64 9.69
CA TYR A 138 7.49 -9.11 9.60
C TYR A 138 6.52 -7.95 9.38
N TYR A 139 6.67 -6.85 10.12
CA TYR A 139 5.87 -5.65 9.90
C TYR A 139 6.07 -5.08 8.50
N LEU A 140 7.28 -5.19 7.95
CA LEU A 140 7.60 -4.73 6.62
C LEU A 140 6.92 -5.56 5.52
N ALA A 141 7.04 -6.89 5.59
CA ALA A 141 6.33 -7.81 4.69
C ALA A 141 4.82 -7.54 4.72
N LYS A 142 4.26 -7.34 5.92
CA LYS A 142 2.86 -6.97 6.11
C LYS A 142 2.50 -5.65 5.41
N CYS A 143 3.36 -4.63 5.46
CA CYS A 143 3.09 -3.36 4.80
C CYS A 143 3.05 -3.49 3.27
N PHE A 144 3.93 -4.29 2.67
CA PHE A 144 3.90 -4.59 1.24
C PHE A 144 2.62 -5.34 0.82
N VAL A 145 2.25 -6.38 1.56
CA VAL A 145 1.00 -7.12 1.33
C VAL A 145 -0.21 -6.20 1.45
N GLU A 146 -0.30 -5.39 2.50
CA GLU A 146 -1.40 -4.44 2.69
C GLU A 146 -1.45 -3.36 1.60
N ALA A 147 -0.30 -2.94 1.07
CA ALA A 147 -0.22 -2.02 -0.06
C ALA A 147 -0.56 -2.68 -1.41
N GLY A 148 -0.56 -4.02 -1.47
CA GLY A 148 -0.77 -4.77 -2.70
C GLY A 148 0.44 -4.74 -3.63
N VAL A 149 1.63 -4.45 -3.10
CA VAL A 149 2.89 -4.34 -3.86
C VAL A 149 3.70 -5.60 -3.63
N LYS A 150 4.05 -6.31 -4.70
CA LYS A 150 4.93 -7.47 -4.62
C LYS A 150 6.38 -7.01 -4.53
N VAL A 151 7.19 -7.82 -3.86
CA VAL A 151 8.63 -7.57 -3.70
C VAL A 151 9.38 -8.82 -4.14
N PRO A 152 10.30 -8.72 -5.10
CA PRO A 152 11.21 -9.80 -5.43
C PRO A 152 11.99 -10.25 -4.19
N LYS A 153 12.31 -11.54 -4.08
CA LYS A 153 12.96 -12.10 -2.88
C LYS A 153 14.31 -11.43 -2.62
N GLU A 154 15.04 -11.15 -3.69
CA GLU A 154 16.33 -10.49 -3.69
C GLU A 154 16.19 -9.07 -3.16
N VAL A 155 15.25 -8.27 -3.71
CA VAL A 155 14.93 -6.91 -3.25
C VAL A 155 14.53 -6.91 -1.79
N PHE A 156 13.73 -7.90 -1.39
CA PHE A 156 13.34 -8.10 -0.02
C PHE A 156 14.62 -8.26 0.82
N VAL A 157 15.38 -9.33 0.64
CA VAL A 157 16.62 -9.60 1.41
C VAL A 157 17.55 -8.39 1.47
N GLY A 158 17.81 -7.73 0.34
CA GLY A 158 18.67 -6.53 0.29
C GLY A 158 18.16 -5.36 1.16
N LEU A 159 16.84 -5.17 1.27
CA LEU A 159 16.25 -4.18 2.16
C LEU A 159 16.34 -4.56 3.66
N PHE A 160 16.57 -5.84 3.99
CA PHE A 160 16.55 -6.37 5.37
C PHE A 160 17.89 -6.82 5.94
N SER A 161 18.93 -6.93 5.12
CA SER A 161 20.21 -7.50 5.53
C SER A 161 21.16 -6.52 6.26
N GLU A 162 20.67 -5.36 6.69
CA GLU A 162 21.43 -4.35 7.44
C GLU A 162 20.85 -4.04 8.83
#